data_AF-A0A7X3U1X6-F1
#
_entry.id   AF-A0A7X3U1X6-F1
#
_cell.length_a   1.000
_cell.length_b   1.000
_cell.length_c   1.000
_cell.angle_alpha   90.00
_cell.angle_beta   90.00
_cell.angle_gamma   90.00
#
_symmetry.space_group_name_H-M   'P 1'
#
loop_
_entity.id
_entity.type
_entity.pdbx_description
1 polymer ?
#
loop_
_entity_poly.entity_id
_entity_poly.type
_entity_poly.pdbx_seq_one_letter_code
_entity_poly.pdbx_strand_id
1 'polypeptide(L)'
;PSVVLNRDQLLRWGYMVSTVPGDLSRANEVWLDLAPDADRLEIFEALDELGLRRVVDQEATLEAVRSNPLIAASGTGILSVSFVATLVLVAVALLVSLWMAIQRRRVEFAVLGAIGLTRRQVMAVLGLEYAIVGVVGVAAGVLVGQFVGRRMLSFLDVTEAGLPVEPGFVLQTEWTFVIVGAAAVAAVFAVALVATVQALSRTSDAAVLRTE
;
A
#
# COMPACT_ATOMS: atom_id res chain seq x y z
N PRO A 1 11.02 0.86 20.29
CA PRO A 1 10.42 -0.20 21.13
C PRO A 1 10.06 0.43 22.46
N SER A 2 8.79 0.71 22.71
CA SER A 2 8.38 1.66 23.75
C SER A 2 7.69 0.99 24.94
N VAL A 3 8.20 1.23 26.16
CA VAL A 3 7.66 0.71 27.43
C VAL A 3 6.84 1.78 28.13
N VAL A 4 5.58 1.49 28.50
CA VAL A 4 4.62 2.39 29.19
C VAL A 4 4.75 2.34 30.73
N LEU A 5 5.10 3.45 31.42
CA LEU A 5 5.17 3.53 32.92
C LEU A 5 4.10 4.43 33.58
N ASN A 6 3.74 4.15 34.85
CA ASN A 6 2.64 4.79 35.60
C ASN A 6 2.93 6.19 36.19
N ARG A 7 1.87 7.02 36.31
CA ARG A 7 1.84 8.36 36.91
C ARG A 7 2.47 8.53 38.29
N ASP A 8 2.10 7.67 39.24
CA ASP A 8 2.41 7.90 40.65
C ASP A 8 3.89 7.59 40.94
N GLN A 9 4.55 6.82 40.07
CA GLN A 9 5.98 6.56 40.11
C GLN A 9 6.81 7.60 39.36
N LEU A 10 6.30 8.10 38.24
CA LEU A 10 6.85 9.28 37.56
C LEU A 10 7.01 10.47 38.51
N LEU A 11 6.02 10.67 39.37
CA LEU A 11 6.06 11.69 40.42
C LEU A 11 7.19 11.44 41.43
N ARG A 12 7.42 10.20 41.86
CA ARG A 12 8.53 9.87 42.77
C ARG A 12 9.90 10.05 42.13
N TRP A 13 10.01 9.80 40.83
CA TRP A 13 11.25 9.94 40.08
C TRP A 13 11.53 11.39 39.67
N GLY A 14 10.49 12.18 39.39
CA GLY A 14 10.58 13.64 39.17
C GLY A 14 11.08 14.41 40.39
N TYR A 15 10.87 13.89 41.61
CA TYR A 15 11.52 14.42 42.82
C TYR A 15 13.03 14.12 42.90
N MET A 16 13.53 13.10 42.20
CA MET A 16 14.97 12.77 42.12
C MET A 16 15.69 13.46 40.95
N VAL A 17 14.98 13.84 39.88
CA VAL A 17 15.55 14.52 38.70
C VAL A 17 15.05 15.97 38.64
N SER A 18 15.64 16.84 39.44
CA SER A 18 15.22 18.25 39.62
C SER A 18 15.71 19.22 38.53
N THR A 19 16.01 18.76 37.31
CA THR A 19 16.55 19.61 36.22
C THR A 19 15.76 19.57 34.90
N VAL A 20 14.54 19.05 34.88
CA VAL A 20 13.67 19.12 33.67
C VAL A 20 12.58 20.17 33.87
N PRO A 21 12.48 21.21 33.02
CA PRO A 21 11.39 22.18 33.08
C PRO A 21 10.09 21.56 32.56
N GLY A 22 9.18 21.18 33.46
CA GLY A 22 7.84 20.69 33.12
C GLY A 22 7.13 20.09 34.33
N ASP A 23 5.83 20.36 34.48
CA ASP A 23 5.00 19.84 35.57
C ASP A 23 4.72 18.33 35.38
N LEU A 24 5.63 17.49 35.87
CA LEU A 24 5.54 16.02 35.81
C LEU A 24 4.39 15.43 36.63
N SER A 25 3.61 16.25 37.35
CA SER A 25 2.46 15.80 38.15
C SER A 25 1.28 15.28 37.33
N ARG A 26 1.32 15.39 36.00
CA ARG A 26 0.29 14.92 35.08
C ARG A 26 0.68 13.76 34.17
N ALA A 27 1.96 13.37 34.15
CA ALA A 27 2.40 12.30 33.26
C ALA A 27 1.78 10.96 33.69
N ASN A 28 1.04 10.27 32.82
CA ASN A 28 0.34 9.00 33.14
C ASN A 28 0.96 7.78 32.45
N GLU A 29 1.84 8.06 31.49
CA GLU A 29 2.60 7.13 30.68
C GLU A 29 4.01 7.68 30.51
N VAL A 30 4.97 6.80 30.34
CA VAL A 30 6.36 7.09 29.92
C VAL A 30 6.62 6.16 28.78
N TRP A 31 7.38 6.57 27.77
CA TRP A 31 7.75 5.69 26.66
C TRP A 31 9.28 5.56 26.66
N LEU A 32 9.80 4.34 26.82
CA LEU A 32 11.25 4.08 26.83
C LEU A 32 11.68 3.36 25.56
N ASP A 33 12.62 3.91 24.79
CA ASP A 33 13.29 3.16 23.72
C ASP A 33 14.48 2.36 24.27
N LEU A 34 14.50 1.06 23.96
CA LEU A 34 15.61 0.17 24.31
C LEU A 34 16.76 0.31 23.30
N ALA A 35 18.00 0.19 23.80
CA ALA A 35 19.18 0.02 22.96
C ALA A 35 19.08 -1.28 22.12
N PRO A 36 19.65 -1.31 20.90
CA PRO A 36 19.46 -2.44 19.98
C PRO A 36 19.96 -3.80 20.51
N ASP A 37 20.94 -3.80 21.41
CA ASP A 37 21.54 -5.01 22.00
C ASP A 37 21.07 -5.31 23.42
N ALA A 38 20.04 -4.60 23.90
CA ALA A 38 19.55 -4.75 25.27
C ALA A 38 18.72 -6.04 25.43
N ASP A 39 19.00 -6.81 26.48
CA ASP A 39 18.21 -8.00 26.80
C ASP A 39 16.82 -7.59 27.30
N ARG A 40 15.81 -7.94 26.51
CA ARG A 40 14.42 -7.55 26.75
C ARG A 40 13.86 -8.25 27.97
N LEU A 41 14.18 -9.52 28.17
CA LEU A 41 13.66 -10.30 29.30
C LEU A 41 14.18 -9.72 30.62
N GLU A 42 15.47 -9.42 30.67
CA GLU A 42 16.11 -8.82 31.84
C GLU A 42 15.51 -7.43 32.17
N ILE A 43 15.24 -6.62 31.14
CA ILE A 43 14.60 -5.30 31.33
C ILE A 43 13.16 -5.44 31.78
N PHE A 44 12.39 -6.37 31.22
CA PHE A 44 11.01 -6.61 31.66
C PHE A 44 10.93 -7.10 33.09
N GLU A 45 11.81 -8.02 33.49
CA GLU A 45 11.89 -8.51 34.88
C GLU A 45 12.30 -7.37 35.84
N ALA A 46 13.31 -6.59 35.49
CA ALA A 46 13.73 -5.43 36.29
C ALA A 46 12.63 -4.36 36.41
N LEU A 47 11.81 -4.19 35.37
CA LEU A 47 10.67 -3.28 35.38
C LEU A 47 9.49 -3.84 36.19
N ASP A 48 9.27 -5.15 36.17
CA ASP A 48 8.22 -5.80 36.96
C ASP A 48 8.52 -5.68 38.47
N GLU A 49 9.79 -5.81 38.86
CA GLU A 49 10.25 -5.60 40.25
C GLU A 49 10.05 -4.16 40.76
N LEU A 50 9.94 -3.18 39.86
CA LEU A 50 9.66 -1.80 40.23
C LEU A 50 8.22 -1.59 40.71
N GLY A 51 7.34 -2.61 40.69
CA GLY A 51 5.97 -2.49 41.16
C GLY A 51 5.07 -1.68 40.21
N LEU A 52 5.36 -1.77 38.91
CA LEU A 52 4.59 -1.13 37.86
C LEU A 52 3.22 -1.79 37.70
N ARG A 53 2.18 -0.98 37.47
CA ARG A 53 0.81 -1.49 37.32
C ARG A 53 0.59 -2.25 36.00
N ARG A 54 1.31 -1.86 34.95
CA ARG A 54 1.24 -2.48 33.63
C ARG A 54 2.50 -2.13 32.86
N VAL A 55 3.27 -3.15 32.49
CA VAL A 55 4.39 -3.02 31.55
C VAL A 55 3.92 -3.63 30.24
N VAL A 56 4.04 -2.87 29.14
CA VAL A 56 3.59 -3.33 27.81
C VAL A 56 4.79 -3.36 26.88
N ASP A 57 5.03 -4.52 26.28
CA ASP A 57 5.92 -4.62 25.12
C ASP A 57 5.12 -4.25 23.88
N GLN A 58 5.50 -3.14 23.25
CA GLN A 58 4.92 -2.71 21.98
C GLN A 58 5.06 -3.79 20.90
N GLU A 59 6.23 -4.43 20.78
CA GLU A 59 6.50 -5.41 19.72
C GLU A 59 5.70 -6.69 19.96
N ALA A 60 5.71 -7.22 21.18
CA ALA A 60 4.92 -8.41 21.53
C ALA A 60 3.40 -8.14 21.40
N THR A 61 2.95 -6.92 21.70
CA THR A 61 1.55 -6.52 21.49
C THR A 61 1.21 -6.44 20.01
N LEU A 62 2.09 -5.88 19.18
CA LEU A 62 1.90 -5.84 17.73
C LEU A 62 1.87 -7.24 17.11
N GLU A 63 2.73 -8.15 17.57
CA GLU A 63 2.76 -9.56 17.15
C GLU A 63 1.45 -10.27 17.53
N ALA A 64 0.99 -10.09 18.77
CA ALA A 64 -0.27 -10.65 19.26
C ALA A 64 -1.48 -10.13 18.47
N VAL A 65 -1.51 -8.82 18.17
CA VAL A 65 -2.54 -8.19 17.34
C VAL A 65 -2.53 -8.74 15.91
N ARG A 66 -1.35 -8.93 15.31
CA ARG A 66 -1.19 -9.53 13.97
C ARG A 66 -1.68 -10.97 13.92
N SER A 67 -1.44 -11.75 14.97
CA SER A 67 -1.86 -13.15 15.05
C SER A 67 -3.38 -13.33 15.27
N ASN A 68 -4.11 -12.25 15.61
CA ASN A 68 -5.54 -12.32 15.88
C ASN A 68 -6.36 -12.31 14.58
N PRO A 69 -7.04 -13.42 14.23
CA PRO A 69 -7.76 -13.54 12.96
C PRO A 69 -8.93 -12.57 12.82
N LEU A 70 -9.52 -12.09 13.92
CA LEU A 70 -10.61 -11.10 13.87
C LEU A 70 -10.10 -9.72 13.42
N ILE A 71 -8.91 -9.32 13.87
CA ILE A 71 -8.30 -8.04 13.49
C ILE A 71 -7.76 -8.13 12.06
N ALA A 72 -7.14 -9.26 11.71
CA ALA A 72 -6.70 -9.53 10.34
C ALA A 72 -7.88 -9.52 9.35
N ALA A 73 -9.01 -10.14 9.71
CA ALA A 73 -10.20 -10.20 8.86
C ALA A 73 -10.96 -8.85 8.74
N SER A 74 -11.00 -8.05 9.81
CA SER A 74 -11.76 -6.78 9.83
C SER A 74 -10.97 -5.57 9.32
N GLY A 75 -9.69 -5.42 9.71
CA GLY A 75 -8.84 -4.31 9.28
C GLY A 75 -8.27 -4.54 7.89
N THR A 76 -7.32 -5.47 7.76
CA THR A 76 -6.62 -5.72 6.50
C THR A 76 -7.48 -6.48 5.49
N GLY A 77 -8.35 -7.37 5.96
CA GLY A 77 -9.19 -8.24 5.12
C GLY A 77 -10.09 -7.46 4.17
N ILE A 78 -10.92 -6.55 4.67
CA ILE A 78 -11.84 -5.79 3.81
C ILE A 78 -11.12 -4.89 2.81
N LEU A 79 -10.03 -4.24 3.23
CA LEU A 79 -9.20 -3.42 2.35
C LEU A 79 -8.55 -4.26 1.25
N SER A 80 -8.07 -5.47 1.57
CA SER A 80 -7.47 -6.36 0.58
C SER A 80 -8.51 -6.84 -0.46
N VAL A 81 -9.74 -7.14 -0.04
CA VAL A 81 -10.83 -7.53 -0.95
C VAL A 81 -11.22 -6.36 -1.84
N SER A 82 -11.39 -5.16 -1.28
CA SER A 82 -11.66 -3.95 -2.05
C SER A 82 -10.55 -3.66 -3.05
N PHE A 83 -9.29 -3.81 -2.64
CA PHE A 83 -8.13 -3.63 -3.50
C PHE A 83 -8.15 -4.61 -4.69
N VAL A 84 -8.38 -5.90 -4.44
CA VAL A 84 -8.50 -6.92 -5.49
C VAL A 84 -9.68 -6.60 -6.41
N ALA A 85 -10.84 -6.22 -5.88
CA ALA A 85 -12.00 -5.86 -6.68
C ALA A 85 -11.72 -4.64 -7.57
N THR A 86 -11.08 -3.60 -7.05
CA THR A 86 -10.65 -2.43 -7.84
C THR A 86 -9.63 -2.83 -8.91
N LEU A 87 -8.69 -3.73 -8.59
CA LEU A 87 -7.70 -4.20 -9.55
C LEU A 87 -8.35 -4.95 -10.71
N VAL A 88 -9.34 -5.80 -10.43
CA VAL A 88 -10.15 -6.46 -11.45
C VAL A 88 -10.94 -5.45 -12.29
N LEU A 89 -11.52 -4.42 -11.67
CA LEU A 89 -12.24 -3.37 -12.39
C LEU A 89 -11.32 -2.59 -13.34
N VAL A 90 -10.14 -2.20 -12.87
CA VAL A 90 -9.11 -1.53 -13.68
C VAL A 90 -8.66 -2.44 -14.82
N ALA A 91 -8.50 -3.74 -14.55
CA ALA A 91 -8.13 -4.71 -15.56
C ALA A 91 -9.15 -4.79 -16.71
N VAL A 92 -10.44 -4.86 -16.37
CA VAL A 92 -11.53 -4.85 -17.34
C VAL A 92 -11.56 -3.53 -18.12
N ALA A 93 -11.40 -2.40 -17.43
CA ALA A 93 -11.38 -1.09 -18.07
C ALA A 93 -10.23 -0.95 -19.10
N LEU A 94 -9.04 -1.45 -18.76
CA LEU A 94 -7.88 -1.47 -19.66
C LEU A 94 -8.14 -2.37 -20.88
N LEU A 95 -8.71 -3.57 -20.67
CA LEU A 95 -9.06 -4.48 -21.75
C LEU A 95 -10.03 -3.84 -22.74
N VAL A 96 -11.09 -3.21 -22.23
CA VAL A 96 -12.10 -2.53 -23.04
C VAL A 96 -11.51 -1.32 -23.77
N SER A 97 -10.67 -0.54 -23.10
CA SER A 97 -9.97 0.60 -23.71
C SER A 97 -9.07 0.16 -24.86
N LEU A 98 -8.28 -0.88 -24.64
CA LEU A 98 -7.37 -1.42 -25.65
C LEU A 98 -8.16 -1.95 -26.85
N TRP A 99 -9.23 -2.72 -26.60
CA TRP A 99 -10.15 -3.21 -27.64
C TRP A 99 -10.71 -2.09 -28.51
N MET A 100 -11.20 -1.01 -27.87
CA MET A 100 -11.72 0.15 -28.59
C MET A 100 -10.65 0.87 -29.42
N ALA A 101 -9.43 1.02 -28.88
CA ALA A 101 -8.34 1.66 -29.60
C ALA A 101 -7.95 0.87 -30.87
N ILE A 102 -7.89 -0.46 -30.79
CA ILE A 102 -7.61 -1.31 -31.95
C ILE A 102 -8.71 -1.16 -33.02
N GLN A 103 -9.98 -1.18 -32.60
CA GLN A 103 -11.11 -1.11 -33.52
C GLN A 103 -11.12 0.22 -34.29
N ARG A 104 -10.75 1.33 -33.64
CA ARG A 104 -10.61 2.65 -34.27
C ARG A 104 -9.43 2.72 -35.23
N ARG A 105 -8.33 2.01 -34.94
CA ARG A 105 -7.11 2.01 -35.76
C ARG A 105 -7.15 1.06 -36.97
N ARG A 106 -8.26 0.36 -37.24
CA ARG A 106 -8.44 -0.49 -38.45
C ARG A 106 -8.08 0.24 -39.76
N VAL A 107 -8.42 1.53 -39.86
CA VAL A 107 -8.09 2.37 -41.02
C VAL A 107 -6.59 2.64 -41.10
N GLU A 108 -5.93 2.88 -39.96
CA GLU A 108 -4.47 3.05 -39.90
C GLU A 108 -3.74 1.77 -40.32
N PHE A 109 -4.23 0.58 -39.93
CA PHE A 109 -3.64 -0.69 -40.38
C PHE A 109 -3.75 -0.91 -41.90
N ALA A 110 -4.85 -0.48 -42.52
CA ALA A 110 -5.01 -0.55 -43.97
C ALA A 110 -4.02 0.38 -44.70
N VAL A 111 -3.83 1.60 -44.19
CA VAL A 111 -2.83 2.55 -44.72
C VAL A 111 -1.41 2.02 -44.51
N LEU A 112 -1.11 1.48 -43.33
CA LEU A 112 0.21 0.94 -42.99
C LEU A 112 0.55 -0.31 -43.82
N GLY A 113 -0.45 -1.14 -44.15
CA GLY A 113 -0.29 -2.24 -45.09
C GLY A 113 0.10 -1.78 -46.50
N ALA A 114 -0.38 -0.61 -46.93
CA ALA A 114 0.02 0.00 -48.20
C ALA A 114 1.44 0.58 -48.17
N ILE A 115 1.95 0.95 -47.00
CA ILE A 115 3.32 1.48 -46.80
C ILE A 115 4.32 0.34 -46.44
N GLY A 116 3.84 -0.90 -46.28
CA GLY A 116 4.67 -2.09 -46.00
C GLY A 116 5.01 -2.30 -44.52
N LEU A 117 4.36 -1.59 -43.60
CA LEU A 117 4.55 -1.76 -42.15
C LEU A 117 3.86 -3.03 -41.64
N THR A 118 4.58 -3.78 -40.79
CA THR A 118 4.07 -5.04 -40.25
C THR A 118 3.10 -4.79 -39.10
N ARG A 119 2.06 -5.65 -38.96
CA ARG A 119 1.08 -5.57 -37.86
C ARG A 119 1.73 -5.55 -36.47
N ARG A 120 2.89 -6.21 -36.31
CA ARG A 120 3.67 -6.24 -35.06
C ARG A 120 4.23 -4.88 -34.67
N GLN A 121 4.68 -4.07 -35.63
CA GLN A 121 5.24 -2.74 -35.34
C GLN A 121 4.17 -1.79 -34.79
N VAL A 122 2.97 -1.84 -35.35
CA VAL A 122 1.85 -1.00 -34.87
C VAL A 122 1.39 -1.42 -33.47
N MET A 123 1.34 -2.73 -33.21
CA MET A 123 1.05 -3.24 -31.86
C MET A 123 2.14 -2.87 -30.85
N ALA A 124 3.41 -2.84 -31.27
CA ALA A 124 4.50 -2.40 -30.39
C ALA A 124 4.38 -0.92 -30.03
N VAL A 125 4.01 -0.06 -30.98
CA VAL A 125 3.76 1.37 -30.73
C VAL A 125 2.57 1.56 -29.78
N LEU A 126 1.46 0.84 -30.01
CA LEU A 126 0.29 0.91 -29.14
C LEU A 126 0.61 0.39 -27.73
N GLY A 127 1.36 -0.71 -27.65
CA GLY A 127 1.85 -1.26 -26.39
C GLY A 127 2.71 -0.24 -25.62
N LEU A 128 3.58 0.50 -26.32
CA LEU A 128 4.41 1.54 -25.72
C LEU A 128 3.56 2.73 -25.23
N GLU A 129 2.60 3.20 -26.03
CA GLU A 129 1.70 4.30 -25.67
C GLU A 129 0.94 3.98 -24.37
N TYR A 130 0.34 2.80 -24.30
CA TYR A 130 -0.39 2.37 -23.10
C TYR A 130 0.54 2.01 -21.94
N ALA A 131 1.75 1.52 -22.18
CA ALA A 131 2.74 1.30 -21.12
C ALA A 131 3.12 2.61 -20.43
N ILE A 132 3.30 3.71 -21.19
CA ILE A 132 3.54 5.05 -20.63
C ILE A 132 2.36 5.47 -19.76
N VAL A 133 1.13 5.33 -20.26
CA VAL A 133 -0.09 5.64 -19.48
C VAL A 133 -0.17 4.80 -18.21
N GLY A 134 0.17 3.52 -18.29
CA GLY A 134 0.19 2.60 -17.15
C GLY A 134 1.21 3.02 -16.09
N VAL A 135 2.46 3.32 -16.50
CA VAL A 135 3.52 3.78 -15.59
C VAL A 135 3.14 5.09 -14.91
N VAL A 136 2.63 6.07 -15.67
CA VAL A 136 2.17 7.35 -15.12
C VAL A 136 1.00 7.14 -14.17
N GLY A 137 0.05 6.28 -14.52
CA GLY A 137 -1.11 5.94 -13.68
C GLY A 137 -0.71 5.27 -12.36
N VAL A 138 0.21 4.30 -12.39
CA VAL A 138 0.74 3.64 -11.18
C VAL A 138 1.49 4.65 -10.32
N ALA A 139 2.37 5.46 -10.90
CA ALA A 139 3.11 6.48 -10.16
C ALA A 139 2.17 7.50 -9.49
N ALA A 140 1.20 8.02 -10.24
CA ALA A 140 0.18 8.93 -9.72
C ALA A 140 -0.66 8.28 -8.62
N GLY A 141 -1.08 7.03 -8.81
CA GLY A 141 -1.85 6.26 -7.83
C GLY A 141 -1.09 6.07 -6.50
N VAL A 142 0.20 5.73 -6.57
CA VAL A 142 1.05 5.60 -5.38
C VAL A 142 1.20 6.95 -4.66
N LEU A 143 1.43 8.04 -5.41
CA LEU A 143 1.57 9.38 -4.83
C LEU A 143 0.28 9.84 -4.15
N VAL A 144 -0.87 9.67 -4.81
CA VAL A 144 -2.18 10.01 -4.25
C VAL A 144 -2.49 9.14 -3.04
N GLY A 145 -2.22 7.83 -3.11
CA GLY A 145 -2.41 6.91 -1.98
C GLY A 145 -1.58 7.29 -0.76
N GLN A 146 -0.30 7.63 -0.97
CA GLN A 146 0.58 8.15 0.08
C GLN A 146 0.07 9.45 0.69
N PHE A 147 -0.37 10.40 -0.16
CA PHE A 147 -0.91 11.67 0.30
C PHE A 147 -2.17 11.49 1.14
N VAL A 148 -3.13 10.70 0.66
CA VAL A 148 -4.38 10.42 1.37
C VAL A 148 -4.10 9.67 2.68
N GLY A 149 -3.22 8.67 2.66
CA GLY A 149 -2.83 7.90 3.84
C GLY A 149 -2.24 8.78 4.95
N ARG A 150 -1.31 9.69 4.60
CA ARG A 150 -0.74 10.66 5.57
C ARG A 150 -1.80 11.59 6.15
N ARG A 151 -2.72 12.08 5.32
CA ARG A 151 -3.80 12.98 5.79
C ARG A 151 -4.79 12.28 6.69
N MET A 152 -5.16 11.04 6.39
CA MET A 152 -6.03 10.23 7.25
C MET A 152 -5.41 9.97 8.62
N LEU A 153 -4.12 9.61 8.67
CA LEU A 153 -3.43 9.38 9.96
C LEU A 153 -3.39 10.63 10.82
N SER A 154 -3.17 11.80 10.22
CA SER A 154 -3.19 13.07 10.96
C SER A 154 -4.55 13.37 11.62
N PHE A 155 -5.66 12.85 11.10
CA PHE A 155 -6.97 12.98 11.75
C PHE A 155 -7.13 12.05 12.95
N LEU A 156 -6.42 10.91 12.95
CA LEU A 156 -6.44 9.94 14.06
C LEU A 156 -5.48 10.33 15.18
N ASP A 157 -4.52 11.20 14.90
CA ASP A 157 -3.50 11.69 15.83
C ASP A 157 -4.03 12.72 16.85
N VAL A 158 -5.34 12.96 16.87
CA VAL A 158 -6.00 13.95 17.73
C VAL A 158 -7.06 13.25 18.57
N THR A 159 -6.93 13.33 19.89
CA THR A 159 -7.94 12.83 20.84
C THR A 159 -9.24 13.63 20.79
N GLU A 160 -10.34 13.12 21.35
CA GLU A 160 -11.62 13.85 21.46
C GLU A 160 -11.48 15.23 22.14
N ALA A 161 -10.41 15.42 22.94
CA ALA A 161 -10.08 16.67 23.62
C ALA A 161 -9.14 17.61 22.81
N GLY A 162 -8.77 17.25 21.58
CA GLY A 162 -7.89 18.05 20.73
C GLY A 162 -6.39 17.93 21.03
N LEU A 163 -5.99 17.00 21.91
CA LEU A 163 -4.59 16.79 22.27
C LEU A 163 -3.93 15.77 21.33
N PRO A 164 -2.66 15.98 20.95
CA PRO A 164 -1.91 15.02 20.13
C PRO A 164 -1.75 13.69 20.87
N VAL A 165 -1.88 12.57 20.15
CA VAL A 165 -1.64 11.23 20.67
C VAL A 165 -0.12 10.97 20.63
N GLU A 166 0.47 10.64 21.78
CA GLU A 166 1.88 10.28 21.89
C GLU A 166 1.98 8.76 22.11
N PRO A 167 2.87 8.04 21.40
CA PRO A 167 3.68 8.48 20.27
C PRO A 167 2.84 8.59 18.98
N GLY A 168 3.14 9.60 18.16
CA GLY A 168 2.38 9.91 16.96
C GLY A 168 2.35 8.75 15.94
N PHE A 169 1.29 8.72 15.14
CA PHE A 169 1.12 7.65 14.14
C PHE A 169 2.14 7.75 13.00
N VAL A 170 2.92 6.68 12.81
CA VAL A 170 3.85 6.56 11.68
C VAL A 170 3.17 5.80 10.54
N LEU A 171 3.16 6.39 9.34
CA LEU A 171 2.69 5.71 8.13
C LEU A 171 3.67 4.60 7.76
N GLN A 172 3.35 3.37 8.14
CA GLN A 172 4.04 2.18 7.62
C GLN A 172 3.34 1.71 6.34
N THR A 173 4.01 1.89 5.20
CA THR A 173 3.53 1.39 3.91
C THR A 173 4.15 0.03 3.65
N GLU A 174 3.30 -0.98 3.51
CA GLU A 174 3.72 -2.32 3.10
C GLU A 174 3.98 -2.34 1.58
N TRP A 175 5.25 -2.15 1.19
CA TRP A 175 5.66 -2.06 -0.22
C TRP A 175 5.34 -3.31 -1.02
N THR A 176 5.26 -4.47 -0.35
CA THR A 176 4.87 -5.74 -0.95
C THR A 176 3.52 -5.63 -1.68
N PHE A 177 2.49 -5.05 -1.04
CA PHE A 177 1.17 -4.89 -1.67
C PHE A 177 1.20 -3.93 -2.86
N VAL A 178 1.97 -2.86 -2.77
CA VAL A 178 2.12 -1.88 -3.86
C VAL A 178 2.77 -2.53 -5.09
N ILE A 179 3.85 -3.29 -4.88
CA ILE A 179 4.56 -3.99 -5.95
C ILE A 179 3.70 -5.09 -6.55
N VAL A 180 3.01 -5.90 -5.73
CA VAL A 180 2.10 -6.95 -6.21
C VAL A 180 0.95 -6.33 -7.03
N GLY A 181 0.39 -5.22 -6.57
CA GLY A 181 -0.63 -4.48 -7.31
C GLY A 181 -0.15 -3.99 -8.67
N ALA A 182 1.02 -3.33 -8.70
CA ALA A 182 1.63 -2.85 -9.93
C ALA A 182 1.97 -4.02 -10.89
N ALA A 183 2.49 -5.13 -10.37
CA ALA A 183 2.78 -6.33 -11.13
C ALA A 183 1.50 -6.97 -11.72
N ALA A 184 0.40 -7.00 -10.96
CA ALA A 184 -0.87 -7.52 -11.43
C ALA A 184 -1.46 -6.64 -12.56
N VAL A 185 -1.39 -5.31 -12.44
CA VAL A 185 -1.77 -4.39 -13.53
C VAL A 185 -0.90 -4.61 -14.77
N ALA A 186 0.42 -4.75 -14.60
CA ALA A 186 1.34 -5.04 -15.70
C ALA A 186 1.05 -6.39 -16.38
N ALA A 187 0.73 -7.42 -15.58
CA ALA A 187 0.37 -8.75 -16.08
C ALA A 187 -0.92 -8.71 -16.90
N VAL A 188 -1.96 -8.03 -16.41
CA VAL A 188 -3.20 -7.83 -17.15
C VAL A 188 -2.93 -7.10 -18.46
N PHE A 189 -2.13 -6.05 -18.42
CA PHE A 189 -1.75 -5.29 -19.62
C PHE A 189 -1.05 -6.17 -20.65
N ALA A 190 -0.09 -7.00 -20.22
CA ALA A 190 0.60 -7.94 -21.10
C ALA A 190 -0.35 -8.98 -21.70
N VAL A 191 -1.25 -9.56 -20.89
CA VAL A 191 -2.27 -10.51 -21.36
C VAL A 191 -3.20 -9.87 -22.37
N ALA A 192 -3.64 -8.63 -22.14
CA ALA A 192 -4.48 -7.86 -23.04
C ALA A 192 -3.81 -7.63 -24.41
N LEU A 193 -2.53 -7.25 -24.40
CA LEU A 193 -1.74 -7.03 -25.60
C LEU A 193 -1.56 -8.32 -26.40
N VAL A 194 -1.23 -9.43 -25.72
CA VAL A 194 -1.06 -10.75 -26.37
C VAL A 194 -2.39 -11.25 -26.95
N ALA A 195 -3.48 -11.21 -26.19
CA ALA A 195 -4.80 -11.64 -26.64
C ALA A 195 -5.25 -10.85 -27.88
N THR A 196 -4.98 -9.55 -27.89
CA THR A 196 -5.22 -8.66 -29.03
C THR A 196 -4.43 -9.11 -30.27
N VAL A 197 -3.12 -9.28 -30.13
CA VAL A 197 -2.24 -9.67 -31.25
C VAL A 197 -2.71 -11.00 -31.85
N GLN A 198 -3.10 -11.96 -31.00
CA GLN A 198 -3.62 -13.24 -31.43
C GLN A 198 -4.97 -13.11 -32.16
N ALA A 199 -5.91 -12.34 -31.63
CA ALA A 199 -7.23 -12.12 -32.26
C ALA A 199 -7.10 -11.48 -33.67
N LEU A 200 -6.13 -10.57 -33.84
CA LEU A 200 -5.86 -9.93 -35.12
C LEU A 200 -5.16 -10.87 -36.14
N SER A 201 -4.39 -11.85 -35.65
CA SER A 201 -3.77 -12.87 -36.52
C SER A 201 -4.78 -13.89 -37.04
N ARG A 202 -5.78 -14.27 -36.22
CA ARG A 202 -6.78 -15.28 -36.61
C ARG A 202 -7.82 -14.78 -37.61
N THR A 203 -8.02 -13.47 -37.72
CA THR A 203 -9.05 -12.87 -38.57
C THR A 203 -8.62 -12.63 -40.01
N SER A 204 -7.33 -12.80 -40.37
CA SER A 204 -6.90 -12.65 -41.78
C SER A 204 -7.13 -13.85 -42.67
N ASP A 205 -7.36 -15.05 -42.13
CA ASP A 205 -7.27 -16.27 -42.95
C ASP A 205 -8.65 -16.75 -43.44
N ALA A 206 -9.75 -16.30 -42.84
CA ALA A 206 -11.09 -16.84 -43.14
C ALA A 206 -12.03 -15.92 -43.94
N ALA A 207 -11.74 -14.61 -44.01
CA ALA A 207 -12.68 -13.63 -44.57
C ALA A 207 -12.41 -13.26 -46.04
N VAL A 208 -11.23 -13.57 -46.58
CA VAL A 208 -10.82 -13.14 -47.94
C VAL A 208 -11.20 -14.15 -49.03
N LEU A 209 -11.44 -15.43 -48.69
CA LEU A 209 -11.76 -16.49 -49.65
C LEU A 209 -13.27 -16.66 -49.94
N ARG A 210 -14.13 -15.76 -49.48
CA ARG A 210 -15.61 -15.92 -49.63
C ARG A 210 -16.27 -14.83 -50.48
N THR A 211 -15.47 -13.99 -51.13
CA THR A 211 -15.93 -12.88 -51.97
C THR A 211 -15.48 -12.98 -53.42
N GLU A 212 -15.02 -14.15 -53.89
CA GLU A 212 -14.91 -14.44 -55.33
C GLU A 212 -15.83 -15.59 -55.73
#